data_AF-A0A9W6UUN1-F1
#
_entry.id   AF-A0A9W6UUN1-F1
#
_cell.length_a   1.000
_cell.length_b   1.000
_cell.length_c   1.000
_cell.angle_alpha   90.00
_cell.angle_beta   90.00
_cell.angle_gamma   90.00
#
_symmetry.space_group_name_H-M   'P 1'
#
loop_
_entity.id
_entity.type
_entity.pdbx_description
1 polymer ?
#
loop_
_entity_poly.entity_id
_entity_poly.type
_entity_poly.pdbx_seq_one_letter_code
_entity_poly.pdbx_strand_id
1 'polypeptide(L)'
;MAPDGTAACDRLAALHTHLLARGLTAKLTPQGLRISNPQVSGCCDRAAADLVTCRPRPEDGGALWFYTSWQEPIGPADDIIDASVFIIGYLNRRAER
;
A
#
# COMPACT_ATOMS: atom_id res chain seq x y z
N MET A 1 1.79 24.19 1.78
CA MET A 1 0.59 23.57 2.39
C MET A 1 0.84 22.07 2.37
N ALA A 2 1.25 21.48 3.50
CA ALA A 2 1.43 20.04 3.57
C ALA A 2 0.04 19.39 3.53
N PRO A 3 -0.16 18.26 2.83
CA PRO A 3 -1.43 17.55 2.92
C PRO A 3 -1.68 17.18 4.38
N ASP A 4 -2.87 17.51 4.88
CA ASP A 4 -3.32 17.12 6.21
C ASP A 4 -3.12 15.61 6.40
N GLY A 5 -2.50 15.22 7.51
CA GLY A 5 -2.32 13.81 7.86
C GLY A 5 -3.63 13.02 7.87
N THR A 6 -4.75 13.72 8.07
CA THR A 6 -6.13 13.19 7.97
C THR A 6 -6.47 12.68 6.57
N ALA A 7 -6.11 13.41 5.50
CA ALA A 7 -6.38 12.98 4.13
C ALA A 7 -5.54 11.75 3.75
N ALA A 8 -4.30 11.67 4.22
CA ALA A 8 -3.46 10.49 4.05
C ALA A 8 -4.06 9.26 4.76
N CYS A 9 -4.59 9.43 5.98
CA CYS A 9 -5.31 8.38 6.70
C CYS A 9 -6.56 7.91 5.93
N ASP A 10 -7.33 8.82 5.35
CA ASP A 10 -8.56 8.50 4.61
C ASP A 10 -8.26 7.64 3.36
N ARG A 11 -7.23 8.01 2.58
CA ARG A 11 -6.79 7.22 1.42
C ARG A 11 -6.24 5.86 1.80
N LEU A 12 -5.50 5.76 2.90
CA LEU A 12 -5.03 4.46 3.42
C LEU A 12 -6.21 3.59 3.90
N ALA A 13 -7.27 4.18 4.44
CA ALA A 13 -8.49 3.46 4.83
C ALA A 13 -9.30 2.97 3.62
N ALA A 14 -9.39 3.76 2.56
CA ALA A 14 -9.98 3.34 1.30
C ALA A 14 -9.20 2.17 0.69
N LEU A 15 -7.87 2.28 0.62
CA LEU A 15 -6.99 1.21 0.14
C LEU A 15 -7.11 -0.06 0.99
N HIS A 16 -7.17 0.09 2.32
CA HIS A 16 -7.39 -1.01 3.25
C HIS A 16 -8.65 -1.82 2.89
N THR A 17 -9.79 -1.14 2.75
CA THR A 17 -11.08 -1.77 2.43
C THR A 17 -11.00 -2.52 1.10
N HIS A 18 -10.34 -1.92 0.12
CA HIS A 18 -10.22 -2.46 -1.22
C HIS A 18 -9.34 -3.71 -1.28
N LEU A 19 -8.26 -3.75 -0.49
CA LEU A 19 -7.38 -4.90 -0.37
C LEU A 19 -8.05 -6.06 0.37
N LEU A 20 -8.83 -5.77 1.43
CA LEU A 20 -9.61 -6.79 2.13
C LEU A 20 -10.62 -7.45 1.20
N ALA A 21 -11.33 -6.66 0.38
CA ALA A 21 -12.28 -7.18 -0.60
C ALA A 21 -11.64 -8.11 -1.66
N ARG A 22 -10.31 -8.00 -1.85
CA ARG A 22 -9.52 -8.84 -2.77
C ARG A 22 -8.84 -10.02 -2.09
N GLY A 23 -9.14 -10.27 -0.80
CA GLY A 23 -8.61 -11.43 -0.06
C GLY A 23 -7.23 -11.22 0.57
N LEU A 24 -6.71 -10.00 0.59
CA LEU A 24 -5.48 -9.67 1.30
C LEU A 24 -5.78 -9.33 2.75
N THR A 25 -4.81 -9.57 3.62
CA THR A 25 -4.84 -9.07 4.99
C THR A 25 -4.22 -7.68 5.01
N ALA A 26 -4.94 -6.68 5.50
CA ALA A 26 -4.41 -5.34 5.67
C ALA A 26 -4.77 -4.79 7.06
N LYS A 27 -3.87 -3.98 7.63
CA LYS A 27 -3.99 -3.41 8.97
C LYS A 27 -3.46 -1.99 8.97
N LEU A 28 -4.32 -1.03 9.29
CA LEU A 28 -3.90 0.35 9.55
C LEU A 28 -3.06 0.42 10.83
N THR A 29 -1.94 1.10 10.75
CA THR A 29 -1.01 1.36 11.86
C THR A 29 -0.64 2.84 11.87
N PRO A 30 -0.09 3.37 12.99
CA PRO A 30 0.39 4.76 13.03
C PRO A 30 1.48 5.07 11.98
N GLN A 31 2.18 4.05 11.49
CA GLN A 31 3.24 4.20 10.50
C GLN A 31 2.74 4.11 9.05
N GLY A 32 1.50 3.66 8.83
CA GLY A 32 0.93 3.39 7.51
C GLY A 32 0.06 2.14 7.47
N LEU A 33 -0.24 1.65 6.27
CA LEU A 33 -1.03 0.45 6.02
C LEU A 33 -0.12 -0.77 5.87
N ARG A 34 -0.15 -1.68 6.85
CA ARG A 34 0.58 -2.95 6.76
C ARG A 34 -0.27 -3.96 6.01
N ILE A 35 0.27 -4.55 4.95
CA ILE A 35 -0.43 -5.46 4.05
C ILE A 35 0.29 -6.80 4.05
N SER A 36 -0.45 -7.89 3.92
CA SER A 36 0.07 -9.24 3.81
C SER A 36 -0.84 -10.04 2.90
N ASN A 37 -0.26 -10.80 1.97
CA ASN A 37 -1.00 -11.68 1.09
C ASN A 37 -0.90 -13.13 1.63
N PRO A 38 -1.93 -13.66 2.29
CA PRO A 38 -1.91 -15.01 2.85
C PRO A 38 -1.97 -16.12 1.79
N GLN A 39 -2.32 -15.78 0.54
CA GLN A 39 -2.42 -16.75 -0.56
C GLN A 39 -1.06 -17.12 -1.16
N VAL A 40 0.00 -16.41 -0.78
CA VAL A 40 1.37 -16.65 -1.24
C VAL A 40 2.29 -16.80 -0.04
N SER A 41 2.89 -17.98 0.07
CA SER A 41 3.97 -18.23 1.01
C SER A 41 5.18 -17.40 0.59
N GLY A 42 5.56 -16.42 1.40
CA GLY A 42 6.82 -15.72 1.28
C GLY A 42 7.96 -16.45 2.00
N CYS A 43 9.11 -15.78 2.13
CA CYS A 43 10.30 -16.33 2.73
C CYS A 43 10.03 -16.86 4.17
N CYS A 44 10.48 -18.09 4.43
CA CYS A 44 10.36 -18.78 5.73
C CYS A 44 8.91 -18.99 6.22
N ASP A 45 8.01 -19.47 5.36
CA ASP A 45 6.60 -19.80 5.69
C ASP A 45 5.76 -18.59 6.16
N ARG A 46 6.27 -17.37 5.93
CA ARG A 46 5.55 -16.13 6.24
C ARG A 46 4.90 -15.60 4.99
N ALA A 47 3.62 -15.25 5.07
CA ALA A 47 2.91 -14.56 4.00
C ALA A 47 3.70 -13.33 3.49
N ALA A 48 3.75 -13.13 2.17
CA ALA A 48 4.40 -11.96 1.58
C ALA A 48 3.74 -10.68 2.11
N ALA A 49 4.52 -9.76 2.68
CA ALA A 49 4.00 -8.60 3.40
C ALA A 49 4.79 -7.32 3.11
N ASP A 50 4.10 -6.18 3.18
CA ASP A 50 4.68 -4.85 2.99
C ASP A 50 4.06 -3.78 3.90
N LEU A 51 4.71 -2.63 4.00
CA LEU A 51 4.17 -1.44 4.66
C LEU A 51 3.99 -0.35 3.62
N VAL A 52 2.73 0.00 3.35
CA VAL A 52 2.37 1.08 2.44
C VAL A 52 2.16 2.37 3.22
N THR A 53 2.77 3.45 2.75
CA THR A 53 2.60 4.79 3.32
C THR A 53 2.01 5.73 2.29
N CYS A 54 1.28 6.75 2.74
CA CYS A 54 0.71 7.78 1.88
C CYS A 54 1.42 9.10 2.18
N ARG A 55 2.09 9.69 1.17
CA ARG A 55 2.92 10.89 1.33
C ARG A 55 2.80 11.79 0.10
N PRO A 56 2.96 13.12 0.25
CA PRO A 56 3.05 14.02 -0.90
C PRO A 56 4.31 13.73 -1.71
N ARG A 57 4.16 13.65 -3.03
CA ARG A 57 5.27 13.58 -3.97
C ARG A 57 5.58 14.98 -4.52
N PRO A 58 6.73 15.58 -4.19
CA PRO A 58 7.06 16.94 -4.65
C PRO A 58 7.18 17.03 -6.18
N GLU A 59 7.60 15.94 -6.82
CA GLU A 59 7.73 15.85 -8.28
C GLU A 59 6.37 15.88 -9.01
N ASP A 60 5.28 15.58 -8.32
CA ASP A 60 3.91 15.50 -8.85
C ASP A 60 3.04 16.65 -8.35
N GLY A 61 3.64 17.84 -8.19
CA GLY A 61 2.94 19.02 -7.69
C GLY A 61 2.46 18.92 -6.23
N GLY A 62 3.00 17.96 -5.46
CA GLY A 62 2.59 17.71 -4.08
C GLY A 62 1.38 16.79 -3.96
N ALA A 63 0.94 16.13 -5.04
CA ALA A 63 -0.10 15.12 -4.98
C ALA A 63 0.27 14.00 -4.00
N LEU A 64 -0.74 13.45 -3.32
CA LEU A 64 -0.54 12.29 -2.44
C LEU A 64 -0.31 11.05 -3.26
N TRP A 65 0.70 10.27 -2.88
CA TRP A 65 1.09 9.02 -3.53
C TRP A 65 1.24 7.91 -2.49
N PHE A 66 1.01 6.68 -2.92
CA PHE A 66 1.32 5.49 -2.15
C PHE A 66 2.76 5.06 -2.39
N TYR A 67 3.43 4.63 -1.31
CA TYR A 67 4.81 4.18 -1.33
C TYR A 67 4.95 2.85 -0.60
N THR A 68 5.80 1.97 -1.12
CA THR A 68 6.20 0.73 -0.43
C THR A 68 7.16 1.03 0.73
N SER A 69 7.51 -0.02 1.49
CA SER A 69 8.49 0.10 2.57
C SER A 69 9.90 0.51 2.12
N TRP A 70 10.28 0.28 0.85
CA TRP A 70 11.55 0.80 0.27
C TRP A 70 11.43 2.20 -0.33
N GLN A 71 10.35 2.94 -0.05
CA GLN A 71 10.09 4.25 -0.65
C GLN A 71 9.94 4.21 -2.18
N GLU A 72 9.62 3.04 -2.75
CA GLU A 72 9.28 2.94 -4.17
C GLU A 72 7.86 3.47 -4.39
N PRO A 73 7.64 4.35 -5.38
CA PRO A 73 6.32 4.87 -5.69
C PRO A 73 5.45 3.76 -6.29
N ILE A 74 4.24 3.61 -5.76
CA ILE A 74 3.22 2.68 -6.27
C ILE A 74 2.35 3.39 -7.30
N GLY A 75 1.76 4.52 -6.91
CA GLY A 75 0.87 5.32 -7.74
C GLY A 75 0.16 6.42 -6.94
N PRO A 76 -0.62 7.27 -7.62
CA PRO A 76 -1.39 8.35 -6.99
C PRO A 76 -2.37 7.81 -5.95
N ALA A 77 -2.52 8.51 -4.81
CA ALA A 77 -3.40 8.10 -3.73
C ALA A 77 -4.90 8.26 -4.03
N ASP A 78 -5.24 8.94 -5.13
CA ASP A 78 -6.61 9.01 -5.63
C ASP A 78 -7.02 7.75 -6.41
N ASP A 79 -6.04 7.03 -6.98
CA ASP A 79 -6.26 5.86 -7.82
C ASP A 79 -6.14 4.55 -7.02
N ILE A 80 -7.12 4.34 -6.13
CA ILE A 80 -7.14 3.18 -5.21
C ILE A 80 -7.16 1.85 -5.97
N ILE A 81 -7.84 1.80 -7.11
CA ILE A 81 -8.02 0.58 -7.91
C ILE A 81 -6.67 0.13 -8.47
N ASP A 82 -5.97 1.05 -9.15
CA ASP A 82 -4.67 0.77 -9.77
C ASP A 82 -3.62 0.42 -8.70
N ALA A 83 -3.56 1.21 -7.62
CA ALA A 83 -2.68 0.93 -6.48
C ALA A 83 -2.94 -0.47 -5.89
N SER A 84 -4.20 -0.88 -5.77
CA SER A 84 -4.55 -2.23 -5.29
C SER A 84 -4.05 -3.33 -6.25
N VAL A 85 -4.17 -3.14 -7.57
CA VAL A 85 -3.67 -4.11 -8.56
C VAL A 85 -2.15 -4.21 -8.49
N PHE A 86 -1.46 -3.08 -8.42
CA PHE A 86 -0.01 -3.03 -8.30
C PHE A 86 0.47 -3.79 -7.06
N ILE A 87 -0.09 -3.50 -5.88
CA ILE A 87 0.30 -4.13 -4.61
C ILE A 87 0.16 -5.65 -4.68
N ILE A 88 -0.92 -6.16 -5.27
CA ILE A 88 -1.14 -7.60 -5.41
C ILE A 88 -0.06 -8.22 -6.29
N GLY A 89 0.18 -7.67 -7.48
CA GLY A 89 1.22 -8.17 -8.38
C GLY A 89 2.61 -8.09 -7.76
N TYR A 90 2.88 -7.01 -7.04
CA TYR A 90 4.12 -6.78 -6.30
C TYR A 90 4.33 -7.84 -5.20
N LEU A 91 3.33 -8.11 -4.36
CA LEU A 91 3.42 -9.12 -3.30
C LEU A 91 3.56 -10.55 -3.86
N ASN A 92 2.87 -10.85 -4.96
CA ASN A 92 3.01 -12.15 -5.65
C ASN A 92 4.44 -12.36 -6.14
N ARG A 93 5.04 -11.36 -6.81
CA ARG A 93 6.44 -11.44 -7.28
C ARG A 93 7.44 -11.63 -6.15
N ARG A 94 7.17 -11.04 -4.98
CA ARG A 94 8.04 -11.15 -3.81
C ARG A 94 7.97 -12.49 -3.10
N ALA A 95 6.90 -13.25 -3.30
CA ALA A 95 6.81 -14.63 -2.84
C ALA A 95 7.63 -15.60 -3.70
N GLU A 96 7.88 -15.24 -4.96
CA GLU A 96 8.63 -16.07 -5.91
C GLU A 96 10.17 -15.95 -5.78
N ARG A 97 10.68 -15.08 -4.90
CA ARG A 97 12.12 -14.92 -4.62
C ARG A 97 12.50 -15.47 -3.26
#